data_AF-X6M4F1-F1
#
_entry.id   AF-X6M4F1-F1
#
_cell.length_a   1.000
_cell.length_b   1.000
_cell.length_c   1.000
_cell.angle_alpha   90.00
_cell.angle_beta   90.00
_cell.angle_gamma   90.00
#
_symmetry.space_group_name_H-M   'P 1'
#
loop_
_entity.id
_entity.type
_entity.pdbx_description
1 polymer ?
#
loop_
_entity_poly.entity_id
_entity_poly.type
_entity_poly.pdbx_seq_one_letter_code
_entity_poly.pdbx_strand_id
1 'polypeptide(L)'
;ISSYQVEFWKKGGRIEIENDENGGIHSGDTSLSLPVRSQKDEFENCKKLWKRRLMEWKKQCLELREKFPVLNYFCFNQVHFLVKKVNQLNMPNCPDRAIKASKYIKPFLQKINCDVTDRDVNNVLEDWGHFDLSTDNAEIQLQSLE
;
A
#
# COMPACT_ATOMS: atom_id res chain seq x y z
N ILE A 1 3.19 23.77 -5.09
CA ILE A 1 2.71 22.36 -5.10
C ILE A 1 1.87 22.17 -6.36
N SER A 2 2.17 21.17 -7.20
CA SER A 2 1.41 20.94 -8.43
C SER A 2 0.09 20.20 -8.15
N SER A 3 -0.93 20.40 -8.99
CA SER A 3 -2.20 19.67 -8.86
C SER A 3 -2.01 18.15 -9.01
N TYR A 4 -1.07 17.73 -9.86
CA TYR A 4 -0.73 16.31 -10.07
C TYR A 4 -0.17 15.65 -8.81
N GLN A 5 0.67 16.36 -8.04
CA GLN A 5 1.21 15.87 -6.78
C GLN A 5 0.10 15.64 -5.73
N VAL A 6 -0.83 16.59 -5.61
CA VAL A 6 -1.97 16.46 -4.69
C VAL A 6 -2.86 15.30 -5.10
N GLU A 7 -3.11 15.13 -6.39
CA GLU A 7 -3.92 14.03 -6.91
C GLU A 7 -3.26 12.66 -6.66
N PHE A 8 -1.95 12.56 -6.87
CA PHE A 8 -1.17 11.37 -6.56
C PHE A 8 -1.35 10.95 -5.10
N TRP A 9 -1.19 11.87 -4.14
CA TRP A 9 -1.39 11.56 -2.73
C TRP A 9 -2.84 11.21 -2.38
N LYS A 10 -3.82 11.91 -2.95
CA LYS A 10 -5.26 11.60 -2.79
C LYS A 10 -5.60 10.19 -3.29
N LYS A 11 -4.94 9.73 -4.34
CA LYS A 11 -5.08 8.38 -4.89
C LYS A 11 -4.26 7.32 -4.15
N GLY A 12 -3.67 7.67 -3.00
CA GLY A 12 -2.93 6.73 -2.16
C GLY A 12 -1.48 6.52 -2.59
N GLY A 13 -0.98 7.26 -3.58
CA GLY A 13 0.43 7.26 -3.94
C GLY A 13 1.26 7.78 -2.77
N ARG A 14 2.35 7.08 -2.44
CA ARG A 14 3.34 7.49 -1.44
C ARG A 14 4.73 7.36 -2.05
N ILE A 15 5.63 8.21 -1.58
CA ILE A 15 7.06 8.13 -1.90
C ILE A 15 7.71 7.89 -0.54
N GLU A 16 8.41 6.77 -0.40
CA GLU A 16 9.25 6.54 0.77
C GLU A 16 10.42 7.51 0.65
N ILE A 17 10.47 8.46 1.58
CA ILE A 17 11.64 9.30 1.77
C ILE A 17 12.46 8.53 2.79
N GLU A 18 13.32 7.64 2.32
CA GLU A 18 14.36 7.09 3.19
C GLU A 18 15.25 8.28 3.59
N ASN A 19 15.16 8.68 4.86
CA ASN A 19 16.13 9.58 5.46
C ASN A 19 17.39 8.75 5.68
N ASP A 20 18.22 8.63 4.66
CA ASP A 20 19.54 8.08 4.84
C ASP A 20 20.35 9.08 5.67
N GLU A 21 20.63 8.75 6.93
CA GLU A 21 21.49 9.54 7.84
C GLU A 21 22.91 9.71 7.28
N ASN A 22 23.24 8.99 6.20
CA ASN A 22 24.49 9.06 5.46
C ASN A 22 24.37 9.62 4.04
N GLY A 23 23.39 10.47 3.72
CA GLY A 23 23.43 11.26 2.47
C GLY A 23 23.68 10.43 1.20
N GLY A 24 23.25 9.16 1.19
CA GLY A 24 23.44 8.22 0.10
C GLY A 24 22.39 8.45 -0.97
N ILE A 25 22.83 8.90 -2.13
CA ILE A 25 22.00 9.03 -3.32
C ILE A 25 21.76 7.64 -3.90
N HIS A 26 20.59 7.04 -3.65
CA HIS A 26 20.06 5.91 -4.42
C HIS A 26 18.52 6.07 -4.44
N SER A 27 17.75 6.04 -5.52
CA SER A 27 17.92 5.70 -6.93
C SER A 27 17.06 6.68 -7.76
N GLY A 28 17.68 7.48 -8.63
CA GLY A 28 17.11 8.02 -9.88
C GLY A 28 15.89 8.97 -9.89
N ASP A 29 15.05 9.04 -8.85
CA ASP A 29 13.85 9.90 -8.82
C ASP A 29 13.90 10.79 -7.58
N THR A 30 14.80 11.76 -7.70
CA THR A 30 15.03 12.95 -6.89
C THR A 30 13.85 13.29 -5.98
N SER A 31 14.11 13.44 -4.68
CA SER A 31 13.24 14.17 -3.76
C SER A 31 12.69 15.41 -4.47
N LEU A 32 11.39 15.40 -4.82
CA LEU A 32 10.73 16.43 -5.63
C LEU A 32 10.48 17.69 -4.78
N SER A 33 11.50 18.17 -4.08
CA SER A 33 11.54 19.45 -3.40
C SER A 33 12.10 20.48 -4.38
N LEU A 34 11.29 21.49 -4.71
CA LEU A 34 11.74 22.63 -5.50
C LEU A 34 12.10 23.78 -4.54
N PRO A 35 13.33 24.30 -4.60
CA PRO A 35 13.69 25.54 -3.92
C PRO A 35 12.77 26.70 -4.34
N VAL A 36 12.53 27.64 -3.42
CA VAL A 36 11.69 28.84 -3.67
C VAL A 36 12.27 29.71 -4.81
N ARG A 37 13.58 29.61 -5.09
CA ARG A 37 14.27 30.36 -6.14
C ARG A 37 14.43 29.58 -7.45
N SER A 38 13.79 28.44 -7.59
CA SER A 38 13.86 27.64 -8.82
C SER A 38 13.39 28.42 -10.03
N GLN A 39 14.08 28.20 -11.15
CA GLN A 39 13.72 28.80 -12.43
C GLN A 39 12.42 28.21 -12.97
N LYS A 40 11.73 28.96 -13.84
CA LYS A 40 10.44 28.57 -14.42
C LYS A 40 10.51 27.21 -15.13
N ASP A 41 11.62 26.92 -15.80
CA ASP A 41 11.81 25.67 -16.55
C ASP A 41 11.95 24.46 -15.62
N GLU A 42 12.58 24.62 -14.45
CA GLU A 42 12.66 23.59 -13.41
C GLU A 42 11.26 23.24 -12.87
N PHE A 43 10.41 24.25 -12.68
CA PHE A 43 9.04 24.04 -12.24
C PHE A 43 8.22 23.25 -13.26
N GLU A 44 8.35 23.57 -14.55
CA GLU A 44 7.61 22.87 -15.60
C GLU A 44 8.12 21.42 -15.77
N ASN A 45 9.42 21.19 -15.61
CA ASN A 45 9.98 19.84 -15.60
C ASN A 45 9.46 19.02 -14.41
N CYS A 46 9.44 19.59 -13.20
CA CYS A 46 8.87 18.93 -12.02
C CYS A 46 7.38 18.60 -12.21
N LYS A 47 6.61 19.52 -12.81
CA LYS A 47 5.20 19.28 -13.14
C LYS A 47 5.02 18.12 -14.13
N LYS A 48 5.86 18.03 -15.16
CA LYS A 48 5.87 16.89 -16.11
C LYS A 48 6.22 15.57 -15.42
N LEU A 49 7.19 15.57 -14.51
CA LEU A 49 7.56 14.39 -13.72
C LEU A 49 6.39 13.90 -12.86
N TRP A 50 5.75 14.80 -12.11
CA TRP A 50 4.56 14.46 -11.32
C TRP A 50 3.42 13.93 -12.17
N LYS A 51 3.19 14.51 -13.35
CA LYS A 51 2.19 14.02 -14.29
C LYS A 51 2.50 12.59 -14.74
N ARG A 52 3.74 12.31 -15.15
CA ARG A 52 4.18 10.97 -15.55
C ARG A 52 4.00 9.97 -14.41
N ARG A 53 4.43 10.34 -13.19
CA ARG A 53 4.31 9.48 -12.01
C ARG A 53 2.87 9.18 -11.64
N LEU A 54 1.97 10.16 -11.76
CA LEU A 54 0.54 9.95 -11.54
C LEU A 54 -0.06 8.99 -12.58
N MET A 55 0.34 9.08 -13.85
CA MET A 55 -0.14 8.17 -14.88
C MET A 55 0.33 6.74 -14.65
N GLU A 56 1.61 6.56 -14.30
CA GLU A 56 2.16 5.26 -13.95
C GLU A 56 1.48 4.65 -12.72
N TRP A 57 1.30 5.45 -11.66
CA TRP A 57 0.56 5.01 -10.47
C TRP A 57 -0.86 4.54 -10.82
N LYS A 58 -1.60 5.31 -11.64
CA LYS A 58 -2.96 4.94 -12.06
C LYS A 58 -2.97 3.61 -12.83
N LYS A 59 -1.99 3.39 -13.70
CA LYS A 59 -1.84 2.14 -14.45
C LYS A 59 -1.60 0.96 -13.52
N GLN A 60 -0.61 1.05 -12.64
CA GLN A 60 -0.30 0.00 -11.66
C GLN A 60 -1.48 -0.30 -10.73
N CYS A 61 -2.20 0.75 -10.30
CA CYS A 61 -3.42 0.58 -9.50
C CYS A 61 -4.51 -0.20 -10.23
N LEU A 62 -4.65 0.00 -11.55
CA LEU A 62 -5.62 -0.72 -12.37
C LEU A 62 -5.21 -2.18 -12.50
N GLU A 63 -3.98 -2.44 -12.92
CA GLU A 63 -3.44 -3.80 -13.09
C GLU A 63 -3.56 -4.62 -11.80
N LEU A 64 -3.26 -4.01 -10.65
CA LEU A 64 -3.38 -4.67 -9.35
C LEU A 64 -4.84 -5.03 -9.01
N ARG A 65 -5.80 -4.17 -9.37
CA ARG A 65 -7.23 -4.40 -9.14
C ARG A 65 -7.85 -5.37 -10.12
N GLU A 66 -7.30 -5.48 -11.32
CA GLU A 66 -7.66 -6.53 -12.27
C GLU A 66 -7.17 -7.90 -11.77
N LYS A 67 -5.93 -7.97 -11.27
CA LYS A 67 -5.38 -9.20 -10.68
C LYS A 67 -6.07 -9.61 -9.39
N PHE A 68 -6.44 -8.64 -8.55
CA PHE A 68 -7.09 -8.88 -7.26
C PHE A 68 -8.39 -8.07 -7.14
N PRO A 69 -9.51 -8.56 -7.70
CA PRO A 69 -10.79 -7.84 -7.73
C PRO A 69 -11.27 -7.41 -6.35
N VAL A 70 -10.94 -8.17 -5.31
CA VAL A 70 -11.24 -7.88 -3.91
C VAL A 70 -10.73 -6.51 -3.43
N LEU A 71 -9.66 -5.99 -4.04
CA LEU A 71 -9.13 -4.67 -3.71
C LEU A 71 -10.08 -3.53 -4.12
N ASN A 72 -11.04 -3.78 -5.01
CA ASN A 72 -12.05 -2.78 -5.39
C ASN A 72 -12.99 -2.40 -4.22
N TYR A 73 -13.12 -3.26 -3.21
CA TYR A 73 -13.87 -2.94 -2.00
C TYR A 73 -13.15 -1.91 -1.11
N PHE A 74 -11.89 -1.58 -1.39
CA PHE A 74 -11.07 -0.72 -0.54
C PHE A 74 -10.50 0.48 -1.29
N CYS A 75 -10.51 1.63 -0.60
CA CYS A 75 -9.68 2.76 -0.98
C CYS A 75 -8.21 2.43 -0.69
N PHE A 76 -7.26 2.94 -1.49
CA PHE A 76 -5.81 2.71 -1.25
C PHE A 76 -5.35 3.12 0.15
N ASN A 77 -5.91 4.18 0.74
CA ASN A 77 -5.60 4.56 2.12
C ASN A 77 -6.00 3.47 3.15
N GLN A 78 -7.10 2.74 2.88
CA GLN A 78 -7.53 1.62 3.72
C GLN A 78 -6.58 0.42 3.56
N VAL A 79 -6.15 0.13 2.32
CA VAL A 79 -5.14 -0.90 2.04
C VAL A 79 -3.81 -0.57 2.72
N HIS A 80 -3.32 0.66 2.61
CA HIS A 80 -2.12 1.12 3.31
C HIS A 80 -2.22 0.97 4.83
N PHE A 81 -3.36 1.36 5.39
CA PHE A 81 -3.61 1.16 6.82
C PHE A 81 -3.56 -0.33 7.19
N LEU A 82 -4.18 -1.20 6.38
CA LEU A 82 -4.19 -2.64 6.59
C LEU A 82 -2.76 -3.21 6.55
N VAL A 83 -1.97 -2.91 5.52
CA VAL A 83 -0.57 -3.34 5.38
C VAL A 83 0.25 -2.92 6.60
N LYS A 84 0.13 -1.65 7.03
CA LYS A 84 0.81 -1.15 8.23
C LYS A 84 0.39 -1.95 9.48
N LYS A 85 -0.88 -2.30 9.61
CA LYS A 85 -1.38 -3.07 10.76
C LYS A 85 -0.92 -4.52 10.73
N VAL A 86 -0.92 -5.17 9.58
CA VAL A 86 -0.38 -6.53 9.42
C VAL A 86 1.10 -6.54 9.79
N ASN A 87 1.90 -5.61 9.29
CA ASN A 87 3.33 -5.52 9.63
C ASN A 87 3.54 -5.31 11.14
N GLN A 88 2.72 -4.48 11.80
CA GLN A 88 2.77 -4.30 13.26
C GLN A 88 2.39 -5.56 14.05
N LEU A 89 1.49 -6.39 13.51
CA LEU A 89 1.03 -7.63 14.14
C LEU A 89 2.00 -8.79 13.93
N ASN A 90 2.82 -8.74 12.89
CA ASN A 90 3.85 -9.74 12.58
C ASN A 90 5.18 -9.50 13.32
N MET A 91 5.31 -8.37 14.03
CA MET A 91 6.48 -8.14 14.88
C MET A 91 6.55 -9.19 16.00
N PRO A 92 7.74 -9.74 16.31
CA PRO A 92 7.90 -10.72 17.38
C PRO A 92 7.42 -10.13 18.72
N ASN A 93 6.70 -10.93 19.49
CA ASN A 93 6.12 -10.55 20.79
C ASN A 93 5.17 -9.34 20.75
N CYS A 94 4.36 -9.18 19.69
CA CYS A 94 3.33 -8.14 19.66
C CYS A 94 2.31 -8.34 20.80
N PRO A 95 2.24 -7.43 21.80
CA PRO A 95 1.31 -7.58 22.90
C PRO A 95 -0.12 -7.48 22.38
N ASP A 96 -1.01 -8.30 22.92
CA ASP A 96 -2.42 -8.34 22.55
C ASP A 96 -2.67 -8.58 21.05
N ARG A 97 -1.80 -9.35 20.38
CA ARG A 97 -1.89 -9.63 18.93
C ARG A 97 -3.30 -10.05 18.51
N ALA A 98 -3.91 -11.01 19.21
CA ALA A 98 -5.26 -11.48 18.90
C ALA A 98 -6.32 -10.37 19.04
N ILE A 99 -6.26 -9.56 20.09
CA ILE A 99 -7.20 -8.44 20.31
C ILE A 99 -7.04 -7.38 19.22
N LYS A 100 -5.79 -7.05 18.86
CA LYS A 100 -5.49 -6.06 17.81
C LYS A 100 -5.86 -6.59 16.41
N ALA A 101 -5.64 -7.88 16.15
CA ALA A 101 -6.05 -8.55 14.92
C ALA A 101 -7.58 -8.50 14.77
N SER A 102 -8.30 -8.88 15.82
CA SER A 102 -9.77 -8.77 15.85
C SER A 102 -10.24 -7.33 15.64
N LYS A 103 -9.59 -6.35 16.28
CA LYS A 103 -9.97 -4.92 16.15
C LYS A 103 -9.70 -4.33 14.77
N TYR A 104 -8.57 -4.64 14.16
CA TYR A 104 -8.07 -3.92 12.97
C TYR A 104 -8.19 -4.72 11.68
N ILE A 105 -8.14 -6.05 11.71
CA ILE A 105 -8.13 -6.91 10.54
C ILE A 105 -9.52 -7.50 10.27
N LYS A 106 -10.23 -7.92 11.33
CA LYS A 106 -11.58 -8.50 11.21
C LYS A 106 -12.56 -7.64 10.40
N PRO A 107 -12.66 -6.31 10.61
CA PRO A 107 -13.59 -5.48 9.83
C PRO A 107 -13.25 -5.44 8.33
N PHE A 108 -11.98 -5.62 7.96
CA PHE A 108 -11.56 -5.68 6.56
C PHE A 108 -11.99 -7.01 5.94
N LEU A 109 -11.76 -8.12 6.65
CA LEU A 109 -12.16 -9.45 6.18
C LEU A 109 -13.68 -9.56 6.04
N GLN A 110 -14.43 -9.06 7.03
CA GLN A 110 -15.90 -9.04 7.01
C GLN A 110 -16.48 -8.23 5.84
N LYS A 111 -15.73 -7.25 5.32
CA LYS A 111 -16.15 -6.46 4.15
C LYS A 111 -16.08 -7.28 2.85
N ILE A 112 -15.20 -8.28 2.83
CA ILE A 112 -14.99 -9.17 1.68
C ILE A 112 -15.93 -10.38 1.79
N ASN A 113 -15.94 -11.00 2.97
CA ASN A 113 -16.71 -12.19 3.26
C ASN A 113 -17.27 -12.07 4.70
N CYS A 114 -18.59 -11.96 4.82
CA CYS A 114 -19.26 -11.78 6.10
C CYS A 114 -19.17 -13.02 7.02
N ASP A 115 -18.89 -14.19 6.47
CA ASP A 115 -18.80 -15.45 7.20
C ASP A 115 -17.49 -15.58 7.99
N VAL A 116 -16.55 -14.65 7.78
CA VAL A 116 -15.33 -14.52 8.59
C VAL A 116 -15.64 -13.98 10.00
N THR A 117 -16.90 -13.62 10.27
CA THR A 117 -17.34 -13.12 11.59
C THR A 117 -17.06 -14.10 12.72
N ASP A 118 -17.09 -15.41 12.47
CA ASP A 118 -16.87 -16.43 13.52
C ASP A 118 -15.45 -17.01 13.53
N ARG A 119 -14.59 -16.62 12.57
CA ARG A 119 -13.20 -17.13 12.51
C ARG A 119 -12.27 -16.37 13.46
N ASP A 120 -11.28 -17.09 14.00
CA ASP A 120 -10.15 -16.48 14.68
C ASP A 120 -9.22 -15.85 13.64
N VAL A 121 -9.16 -14.52 13.65
CA VAL A 121 -8.37 -13.72 12.71
C VAL A 121 -6.87 -13.86 12.99
N ASN A 122 -6.47 -14.30 14.19
CA ASN A 122 -5.06 -14.58 14.47
C ASN A 122 -4.54 -15.76 13.63
N ASN A 123 -5.37 -16.79 13.42
CA ASN A 123 -5.01 -17.93 12.59
C ASN A 123 -4.85 -17.50 11.12
N VAL A 124 -5.76 -16.65 10.62
CA VAL A 124 -5.66 -16.07 9.26
C VAL A 124 -4.35 -15.29 9.08
N LEU A 125 -3.92 -14.54 10.10
CA LEU A 125 -2.66 -13.82 10.04
C LEU A 125 -1.43 -14.72 10.10
N GLU A 126 -1.51 -15.87 10.78
CA GLU A 126 -0.44 -16.88 10.77
C GLU A 126 -0.31 -17.51 9.39
N ASP A 127 -1.43 -17.87 8.75
CA ASP A 127 -1.45 -18.37 7.37
C ASP A 127 -0.82 -17.36 6.40
N TRP A 128 -1.12 -16.06 6.58
CA TRP A 128 -0.53 -14.98 5.77
C TRP A 128 0.94 -14.71 6.10
N GLY A 129 1.40 -15.01 7.33
CA GLY A 129 2.80 -14.88 7.72
C GLY A 129 3.71 -15.93 7.06
N HIS A 130 3.14 -17.06 6.65
CA HIS A 130 3.81 -18.13 5.92
C HIS A 130 3.66 -18.04 4.40
N PHE A 131 3.01 -16.97 3.89
CA PHE A 131 2.82 -16.78 2.46
C PHE A 131 4.14 -16.40 1.78
N ASP A 132 4.72 -17.34 1.05
CA ASP A 132 5.86 -17.09 0.18
C ASP A 132 5.38 -16.76 -1.24
N LEU A 133 5.70 -15.55 -1.71
CA LEU A 133 5.37 -15.07 -3.05
C LEU A 133 6.20 -15.78 -4.15
N SER A 134 7.09 -16.70 -3.77
CA SER A 134 7.95 -17.47 -4.69
C SER A 134 7.22 -18.57 -5.48
N THR A 135 5.95 -18.84 -5.18
CA THR A 135 5.19 -19.89 -5.87
C THR A 135 4.02 -19.31 -6.67
N ASP A 136 3.89 -19.73 -7.93
CA ASP A 136 2.79 -19.44 -8.87
C ASP A 136 1.38 -19.89 -8.37
N ASN A 137 1.22 -20.22 -7.08
CA ASN A 137 0.00 -20.70 -6.45
C ASN A 137 -0.89 -19.59 -5.86
N ALA A 138 -0.56 -18.30 -6.05
CA ALA A 138 -1.37 -17.19 -5.53
C ALA A 138 -2.81 -17.15 -6.09
N GLU A 139 -3.06 -17.79 -7.24
CA GLU A 139 -4.40 -17.91 -7.83
C GLU A 139 -5.29 -18.94 -7.13
N ILE A 140 -4.73 -19.94 -6.43
CA ILE A 140 -5.49 -21.10 -5.95
C ILE A 140 -6.20 -20.83 -4.60
N GLN A 141 -5.77 -19.86 -3.80
CA GLN A 141 -6.34 -19.64 -2.45
C GLN A 141 -7.26 -18.43 -2.29
N LEU A 142 -7.35 -17.54 -3.29
CA LEU A 142 -8.42 -16.52 -3.30
C LEU A 142 -9.77 -17.10 -3.71
N GLN A 143 -9.78 -18.21 -4.45
CA GLN A 143 -10.99 -18.97 -4.79
C GLN A 143 -11.60 -19.71 -3.59
N SER A 144 -10.86 -19.95 -2.50
CA SER A 144 -11.42 -20.57 -1.29
C SER A 144 -12.13 -19.58 -0.34
N LEU A 145 -12.24 -18.31 -0.75
CA LEU A 145 -12.97 -17.25 -0.06
C LEU A 145 -14.25 -16.81 -0.81
N GLU A 146 -14.48 -17.34 -2.01
CA GLU A 146 -15.77 -17.35 -2.72
C GLU A 146 -16.65 -18.52 -2.22
#